data_AF-A0A231GTY4-F1
#
_entry.id   AF-A0A231GTY4-F1
#
_cell.length_a   1.000
_cell.length_b   1.000
_cell.length_c   1.000
_cell.angle_alpha   90.00
_cell.angle_beta   90.00
_cell.angle_gamma   90.00
#
_symmetry.space_group_name_H-M   'P 1'
#
loop_
_entity.id
_entity.type
_entity.pdbx_description
1 polymer ?
#
loop_
_entity_poly.entity_id
_entity_poly.type
_entity_poly.pdbx_seq_one_letter_code
_entity_poly.pdbx_strand_id
1 'polypeptide(L)'
;MTSGNGDPVDEGGQAVKAGFVQAMQTAAMTMNLLQRRGSESRSRQEFAQRQDDRIAEQQRKNHVHGAQIQGYIDRAEHGRLEHWADMAVKAGRYREHLLEMDVKNARLQHDQDRADRAKDSDESTEERRDKVHGLQVRALRGEYNRKDTIHTQQLRRYGKQIAQDGRLHDLKVEYQKLLIEARKRALGLTETLTDTDPGTARAHTASAGWAAAEATADLSDDQRAHADAWAERYGEDTGNDPRTTLAEARAEAAALDDAVDELHNQMSALSAEYTLASYGESQLRDMSSHSATEPARGPEADSGEELEVRDGEVIDVAVEVTGVTGDLEMGADFAPPVLPPVKALGPAPSAEIEP
;
A
#
# COMPACT_ATOMS: atom_id res chain seq x y z
N MET A 1 72.56 -188.15 30.10
CA MET A 1 72.08 -188.38 31.49
C MET A 1 70.97 -187.38 31.78
N THR A 2 69.80 -187.93 32.18
CA THR A 2 68.71 -187.33 32.99
C THR A 2 68.10 -186.01 32.52
N SER A 3 66.92 -186.04 31.87
CA SER A 3 65.56 -186.00 32.49
C SER A 3 65.12 -184.57 32.83
N GLY A 4 63.96 -184.04 32.42
CA GLY A 4 62.84 -184.66 31.74
C GLY A 4 61.74 -183.65 31.38
N ASN A 5 60.72 -184.19 30.71
CA ASN A 5 59.32 -183.76 30.67
C ASN A 5 59.02 -182.27 30.94
N GLY A 6 58.99 -181.48 29.88
CA GLY A 6 58.17 -180.26 29.80
C GLY A 6 56.84 -180.62 29.13
N ASP A 7 55.75 -180.52 29.87
CA ASP A 7 54.38 -180.80 29.46
C ASP A 7 53.93 -179.80 28.36
N PRO A 8 53.49 -180.25 27.17
CA PRO A 8 53.03 -179.36 26.09
C PRO A 8 51.77 -178.54 26.45
N VAL A 9 51.12 -178.82 27.59
CA VAL A 9 50.02 -178.02 28.13
C VAL A 9 50.52 -176.75 28.86
N ASP A 10 51.70 -176.79 29.46
CA ASP A 10 52.28 -175.63 30.17
C ASP A 10 52.88 -174.59 29.22
N GLU A 11 53.48 -175.00 28.10
CA GLU A 11 53.99 -174.08 27.07
C GLU A 11 52.86 -173.39 26.29
N GLY A 12 51.76 -174.11 26.00
CA GLY A 12 50.55 -173.52 25.42
C GLY A 12 49.86 -172.53 26.36
N GLY A 13 49.80 -172.85 27.66
CA GLY A 13 49.25 -171.98 28.69
C GLY A 13 50.07 -170.71 28.93
N GLN A 14 51.41 -170.79 28.85
CA GLN A 14 52.29 -169.62 28.95
C GLN A 14 52.24 -168.76 27.69
N ALA A 15 52.14 -169.34 26.49
CA ALA A 15 51.98 -168.59 25.24
C ALA A 15 50.65 -167.81 25.18
N VAL A 16 49.55 -168.41 25.64
CA VAL A 16 48.24 -167.73 25.71
C VAL A 16 48.24 -166.63 26.79
N LYS A 17 48.85 -166.87 27.96
CA LYS A 17 49.01 -165.84 28.99
C LYS A 17 49.89 -164.68 28.54
N ALA A 18 51.00 -164.96 27.85
CA ALA A 18 51.87 -163.93 27.29
C ALA A 18 51.15 -163.13 26.18
N GLY A 19 50.42 -163.81 25.29
CA GLY A 19 49.61 -163.16 24.26
C GLY A 19 48.49 -162.28 24.83
N PHE A 20 47.83 -162.71 25.90
CA PHE A 20 46.78 -161.92 26.57
C PHE A 20 47.36 -160.69 27.29
N VAL A 21 48.47 -160.83 28.01
CA VAL A 21 49.14 -159.69 28.66
C VAL A 21 49.65 -158.69 27.64
N GLN A 22 50.23 -159.16 26.53
CA GLN A 22 50.68 -158.31 25.44
C GLN A 22 49.51 -157.60 24.74
N ALA A 23 48.38 -158.31 24.53
CA ALA A 23 47.15 -157.72 24.00
C ALA A 23 46.55 -156.67 24.95
N MET A 24 46.60 -156.90 26.27
CA MET A 24 46.13 -155.93 27.26
C MET A 24 47.03 -154.69 27.30
N GLN A 25 48.35 -154.87 27.21
CA GLN A 25 49.31 -153.75 27.17
C GLN A 25 49.15 -152.92 25.89
N THR A 26 48.92 -153.56 24.74
CA THR A 26 48.62 -152.85 23.48
C THR A 26 47.24 -152.20 23.50
N ALA A 27 46.22 -152.82 24.08
CA ALA A 27 44.91 -152.21 24.28
C ALA A 27 45.00 -150.98 25.20
N ALA A 28 45.78 -151.04 26.29
CA ALA A 28 45.97 -149.92 27.19
C ALA A 28 46.77 -148.76 26.55
N MET A 29 47.79 -149.05 25.73
CA MET A 29 48.53 -148.02 24.99
C MET A 29 47.67 -147.39 23.88
N THR A 30 46.89 -148.19 23.15
CA THR A 30 45.98 -147.68 22.10
C THR A 30 44.85 -146.86 22.70
N MET A 31 44.30 -147.27 23.84
CA MET A 31 43.29 -146.49 24.57
C MET A 31 43.85 -145.17 25.11
N ASN A 32 45.07 -145.16 25.65
CA ASN A 32 45.74 -143.92 26.06
C ASN A 32 46.05 -143.00 24.87
N LEU A 33 46.46 -143.54 23.71
CA LEU A 33 46.66 -142.77 22.49
C LEU A 33 45.36 -142.19 21.92
N LEU A 34 44.27 -142.95 21.94
CA LEU A 34 42.93 -142.50 21.52
C LEU A 34 42.36 -141.46 22.47
N GLN A 35 42.52 -141.65 23.78
CA GLN A 35 42.08 -140.69 24.79
C GLN A 35 42.89 -139.39 24.74
N ARG A 36 44.21 -139.49 24.52
CA ARG A 36 45.09 -138.33 24.32
C ARG A 36 44.82 -137.62 23.01
N ARG A 37 44.54 -138.33 21.92
CA ARG A 37 44.16 -137.74 20.62
C ARG A 37 42.76 -137.11 20.69
N GLY A 38 41.84 -137.68 21.47
CA GLY A 38 40.50 -137.14 21.74
C GLY A 38 40.53 -135.90 22.65
N SER A 39 41.42 -135.84 23.64
CA SER A 39 41.57 -134.67 24.50
C SER A 39 42.34 -133.53 23.81
N GLU A 40 43.38 -133.85 23.03
CA GLU A 40 44.12 -132.85 22.24
C GLU A 40 43.27 -132.24 21.12
N SER A 41 42.39 -133.02 20.47
CA SER A 41 41.44 -132.49 19.47
C SER A 41 40.37 -131.58 20.09
N ARG A 42 39.81 -131.95 21.25
CA ARG A 42 38.90 -131.07 22.01
C ARG A 42 39.61 -129.79 22.46
N SER A 43 40.85 -129.88 22.95
CA SER A 43 41.64 -128.71 23.36
C SER A 43 41.92 -127.74 22.20
N ARG A 44 42.25 -128.26 21.00
CA ARG A 44 42.43 -127.42 19.80
C ARG A 44 41.12 -126.79 19.34
N GLN A 45 40.02 -127.53 19.38
CA GLN A 45 38.70 -127.01 19.01
C GLN A 45 38.21 -125.94 19.99
N GLU A 46 38.37 -126.13 21.29
CA GLU A 46 38.06 -125.12 22.31
C GLU A 46 38.96 -123.88 22.17
N PHE A 47 40.24 -124.06 21.86
CA PHE A 47 41.14 -122.93 21.59
C PHE A 47 40.71 -122.14 20.35
N ALA A 48 40.35 -122.82 19.26
CA ALA A 48 39.81 -122.20 18.06
C ALA A 48 38.49 -121.46 18.35
N GLN A 49 37.57 -122.08 19.09
CA GLN A 49 36.32 -121.45 19.49
C GLN A 49 36.55 -120.20 20.34
N ARG A 50 37.45 -120.24 21.33
CA ARG A 50 37.82 -119.04 22.13
C ARG A 50 38.52 -117.98 21.31
N GLN A 51 39.22 -118.35 20.25
CA GLN A 51 39.83 -117.39 19.33
C GLN A 51 38.75 -116.72 18.49
N ASP A 52 37.82 -117.50 17.93
CA ASP A 52 36.69 -117.00 17.13
C ASP A 52 35.76 -116.13 17.98
N ASP A 53 35.47 -116.52 19.22
CA ASP A 53 34.65 -115.74 20.15
C ASP A 53 35.31 -114.39 20.48
N ARG A 54 36.64 -114.37 20.69
CA ARG A 54 37.40 -113.12 20.91
C ARG A 54 37.39 -112.23 19.67
N ILE A 55 37.55 -112.81 18.48
CA ILE A 55 37.48 -112.08 17.21
C ILE A 55 36.07 -111.49 17.02
N ALA A 56 35.01 -112.27 17.26
CA ALA A 56 33.63 -111.84 17.15
C ALA A 56 33.27 -110.76 18.20
N GLU A 57 33.77 -110.88 19.43
CA GLU A 57 33.62 -109.85 20.45
C GLU A 57 34.36 -108.55 20.06
N GLN A 58 35.58 -108.65 19.54
CA GLN A 58 36.34 -107.50 19.06
C GLN A 58 35.64 -106.81 17.87
N GLN A 59 35.11 -107.57 16.93
CA GLN A 59 34.32 -107.04 15.82
C GLN A 59 33.06 -106.31 16.31
N ARG A 60 32.33 -106.88 17.27
CA ARG A 60 31.17 -106.22 17.90
C ARG A 60 31.57 -104.92 18.61
N LYS A 61 32.66 -104.93 19.38
CA LYS A 61 33.18 -103.71 20.03
C LYS A 61 33.57 -102.65 19.01
N ASN A 62 34.27 -103.03 17.95
CA ASN A 62 34.65 -102.11 16.88
C ASN A 62 33.43 -101.51 16.17
N HIS A 63 32.39 -102.33 15.92
CA HIS A 63 31.14 -101.86 15.32
C HIS A 63 30.41 -100.87 16.24
N VAL A 64 30.24 -101.19 17.53
CA VAL A 64 29.61 -100.29 18.50
C VAL A 64 30.40 -98.98 18.64
N HIS A 65 31.73 -99.06 18.73
CA HIS A 65 32.59 -97.89 18.78
C HIS A 65 32.48 -97.03 17.52
N GLY A 66 32.45 -97.66 16.34
CA GLY A 66 32.22 -96.95 15.07
C GLY A 66 30.85 -96.25 15.03
N ALA A 67 29.79 -96.92 15.48
CA ALA A 67 28.45 -96.32 15.57
C ALA A 67 28.39 -95.17 16.58
N GLN A 68 29.11 -95.26 17.70
CA GLN A 68 29.21 -94.17 18.67
C GLN A 68 29.92 -92.95 18.08
N ILE A 69 31.07 -93.14 17.41
CA ILE A 69 31.79 -92.07 16.72
C ILE A 69 30.89 -91.41 15.71
N GLN A 70 30.20 -92.19 14.87
CA GLN A 70 29.28 -91.65 13.88
C GLN A 70 28.18 -90.84 14.55
N GLY A 71 27.57 -91.34 15.63
CA GLY A 71 26.57 -90.59 16.39
C GLY A 71 27.09 -89.28 17.00
N TYR A 72 28.37 -89.19 17.37
CA TYR A 72 28.98 -87.92 17.81
C TYR A 72 29.20 -86.95 16.65
N ILE A 73 29.65 -87.46 15.49
CA ILE A 73 29.80 -86.66 14.27
C ILE A 73 28.45 -86.11 13.83
N ASP A 74 27.43 -86.97 13.74
CA ASP A 74 26.08 -86.59 13.33
C ASP A 74 25.49 -85.53 14.27
N ARG A 75 25.61 -85.71 15.61
CA ARG A 75 25.16 -84.69 16.58
C ARG A 75 25.91 -83.37 16.43
N ALA A 76 27.21 -83.40 16.18
CA ALA A 76 28.00 -82.19 15.97
C ALA A 76 27.63 -81.48 14.65
N GLU A 77 27.34 -82.24 13.59
CA GLU A 77 26.85 -81.71 12.32
C GLU A 77 25.46 -81.09 12.46
N HIS A 78 24.53 -81.81 13.10
CA HIS A 78 23.19 -81.30 13.38
C HIS A 78 23.25 -80.02 14.24
N GLY A 79 24.03 -80.00 15.32
CA GLY A 79 24.17 -78.82 16.16
C GLY A 79 24.76 -77.61 15.41
N ARG A 80 25.69 -77.84 14.47
CA ARG A 80 26.17 -76.77 13.57
C ARG A 80 25.05 -76.29 12.66
N LEU A 81 24.35 -77.19 11.97
CA LEU A 81 23.26 -76.83 11.06
C LEU A 81 22.15 -76.04 11.76
N GLU A 82 21.75 -76.46 12.97
CA GLU A 82 20.78 -75.75 13.80
C GLU A 82 21.27 -74.35 14.16
N HIS A 83 22.53 -74.21 14.57
CA HIS A 83 23.11 -72.91 14.89
C HIS A 83 23.15 -71.97 13.67
N TRP A 84 23.53 -72.48 12.50
CA TRP A 84 23.53 -71.72 11.24
C TRP A 84 22.12 -71.32 10.83
N ALA A 85 21.13 -72.20 10.99
CA ALA A 85 19.73 -71.90 10.72
C ALA A 85 19.18 -70.82 11.65
N ASP A 86 19.45 -70.89 12.96
CA ASP A 86 19.06 -69.87 13.92
C ASP A 86 19.70 -68.51 13.61
N MET A 87 21.00 -68.50 13.27
CA MET A 87 21.70 -67.29 12.85
C MET A 87 21.12 -66.69 11.56
N ALA A 88 20.75 -67.53 10.58
CA ALA A 88 20.11 -67.07 9.35
C ALA A 88 18.73 -66.45 9.62
N VAL A 89 17.93 -67.05 10.49
CA VAL A 89 16.62 -66.51 10.89
C VAL A 89 16.79 -65.17 11.64
N LYS A 90 17.74 -65.08 12.57
CA LYS A 90 18.05 -63.83 13.30
C LYS A 90 18.52 -62.73 12.35
N ALA A 91 19.42 -63.06 11.43
CA ALA A 91 19.88 -62.12 10.41
C ALA A 91 18.74 -61.65 9.50
N GLY A 92 17.82 -62.55 9.12
CA GLY A 92 16.62 -62.21 8.36
C GLY A 92 15.72 -61.23 9.10
N ARG A 93 15.40 -61.51 10.36
CA ARG A 93 14.58 -60.62 11.21
C ARG A 93 15.22 -59.25 11.43
N TYR A 94 16.54 -59.20 11.60
CA TYR A 94 17.25 -57.93 11.74
C TYR A 94 17.14 -57.07 10.48
N ARG A 95 17.30 -57.67 9.28
CA ARG A 95 17.10 -56.94 8.02
C ARG A 95 15.67 -56.45 7.86
N GLU A 96 14.69 -57.27 8.20
CA GLU A 96 13.28 -56.88 8.16
C GLU A 96 13.00 -55.69 9.10
N HIS A 97 13.56 -55.72 10.31
CA HIS A 97 13.44 -54.61 11.25
C HIS A 97 14.08 -53.32 10.74
N LEU A 98 15.25 -53.39 10.11
CA LEU A 98 15.88 -52.22 9.48
C LEU A 98 15.00 -51.65 8.36
N LEU A 99 14.45 -52.50 7.50
CA LEU A 99 13.54 -52.06 6.44
C LEU A 99 12.26 -51.43 7.01
N GLU A 100 11.73 -51.97 8.11
CA GLU A 100 10.58 -51.38 8.80
C GLU A 100 10.90 -49.99 9.36
N MET A 101 12.09 -49.81 9.93
CA MET A 101 12.57 -48.50 10.39
C MET A 101 12.74 -47.52 9.25
N ASP A 102 13.32 -47.95 8.12
CA ASP A 102 13.47 -47.10 6.93
C ASP A 102 12.12 -46.66 6.38
N VAL A 103 11.15 -47.58 6.29
CA VAL A 103 9.78 -47.25 5.85
C VAL A 103 9.10 -46.28 6.81
N LYS A 104 9.24 -46.47 8.12
CA LYS A 104 8.70 -45.54 9.13
C LYS A 104 9.33 -44.16 9.02
N ASN A 105 10.66 -44.09 8.86
CA ASN A 105 11.39 -42.85 8.70
C ASN A 105 10.97 -42.12 7.41
N ALA A 106 10.82 -42.84 6.30
CA ALA A 106 10.35 -42.28 5.03
C ALA A 106 8.92 -41.74 5.14
N ARG A 107 8.03 -42.43 5.87
CA ARG A 107 6.66 -41.93 6.16
C ARG A 107 6.69 -40.66 6.99
N LEU A 108 7.48 -40.63 8.06
CA LEU A 108 7.63 -39.44 8.90
C LEU A 108 8.16 -38.24 8.11
N GLN A 109 9.17 -38.45 7.25
CA GLN A 109 9.68 -37.40 6.36
C GLN A 109 8.61 -36.92 5.38
N HIS A 110 7.89 -37.83 4.73
CA HIS A 110 6.82 -37.47 3.82
C HIS A 110 5.70 -36.67 4.50
N ASP A 111 5.33 -37.04 5.73
CA ASP A 111 4.32 -36.32 6.51
C ASP A 111 4.81 -34.93 6.94
N GLN A 112 6.09 -34.80 7.31
CA GLN A 112 6.72 -33.50 7.57
C GLN A 112 6.72 -32.62 6.32
N ASP A 113 7.20 -33.14 5.18
CA ASP A 113 7.22 -32.43 3.90
C ASP A 113 5.82 -32.00 3.46
N ARG A 114 4.79 -32.81 3.76
CA ARG A 114 3.39 -32.45 3.49
C ARG A 114 2.91 -31.33 4.40
N ALA A 115 3.24 -31.38 5.69
CA ALA A 115 2.90 -30.35 6.64
C ALA A 115 3.56 -29.01 6.30
N ASP A 116 4.84 -29.04 5.90
CA ASP A 116 5.57 -27.83 5.53
C ASP A 116 5.05 -27.23 4.22
N ARG A 117 4.76 -28.05 3.21
CA ARG A 117 4.06 -27.59 1.99
C ARG A 117 2.68 -26.98 2.28
N ALA A 118 1.96 -27.49 3.27
CA ALA A 118 0.67 -26.93 3.67
C ALA A 118 0.86 -25.56 4.33
N LYS A 119 1.84 -25.42 5.25
CA LYS A 119 2.17 -24.12 5.86
C LYS A 119 2.58 -23.08 4.82
N ASP A 120 3.46 -23.43 3.89
CA ASP A 120 3.91 -22.51 2.83
C ASP A 120 2.74 -22.07 1.94
N SER A 121 1.82 -23.00 1.65
CA SER A 121 0.60 -22.69 0.90
C SER A 121 -0.30 -21.71 1.65
N ASP A 122 -0.51 -21.94 2.96
CA ASP A 122 -1.33 -21.07 3.80
C ASP A 122 -0.71 -19.67 3.92
N GLU A 123 0.60 -19.58 4.20
CA GLU A 123 1.35 -18.33 4.25
C GLU A 123 1.25 -17.56 2.93
N SER A 124 1.42 -18.24 1.79
CA SER A 124 1.27 -17.62 0.46
C SER A 124 -0.15 -17.08 0.21
N THR A 125 -1.16 -17.72 0.81
CA THR A 125 -2.57 -17.32 0.67
C THR A 125 -2.87 -16.12 1.56
N GLU A 126 -2.33 -16.09 2.79
CA GLU A 126 -2.39 -14.95 3.69
C GLU A 126 -1.70 -13.72 3.08
N GLU A 127 -0.50 -13.87 2.54
CA GLU A 127 0.20 -12.78 1.86
C GLU A 127 -0.62 -12.20 0.69
N ARG A 128 -1.26 -13.06 -0.10
CA ARG A 128 -2.14 -12.62 -1.21
C ARG A 128 -3.32 -11.86 -0.66
N ARG A 129 -3.94 -12.34 0.42
CA ARG A 129 -5.07 -11.68 1.07
C ARG A 129 -4.67 -10.31 1.61
N ASP A 130 -3.50 -10.19 2.23
CA ASP A 130 -2.98 -8.92 2.75
C ASP A 130 -2.68 -7.93 1.63
N LYS A 131 -2.08 -8.39 0.52
CA LYS A 131 -1.85 -7.56 -0.68
C LYS A 131 -3.19 -7.06 -1.25
N VAL A 132 -4.19 -7.93 -1.39
CA VAL A 132 -5.53 -7.55 -1.88
C VAL A 132 -6.21 -6.57 -0.93
N HIS A 133 -6.16 -6.83 0.38
CA HIS A 133 -6.71 -5.93 1.40
C HIS A 133 -6.02 -4.56 1.36
N GLY A 134 -4.69 -4.52 1.24
CA GLY A 134 -3.93 -3.28 1.09
C GLY A 134 -4.32 -2.48 -0.15
N LEU A 135 -4.57 -3.16 -1.28
CA LEU A 135 -5.08 -2.53 -2.50
C LEU A 135 -6.50 -1.96 -2.31
N GLN A 136 -7.40 -2.72 -1.65
CA GLN A 136 -8.76 -2.26 -1.34
C GLN A 136 -8.75 -1.03 -0.44
N VAL A 137 -7.96 -1.04 0.64
CA VAL A 137 -7.81 0.12 1.54
C VAL A 137 -7.28 1.34 0.78
N ARG A 138 -6.28 1.15 -0.10
CA ARG A 138 -5.76 2.24 -0.93
C ARG A 138 -6.81 2.79 -1.90
N ALA A 139 -7.60 1.91 -2.51
CA ALA A 139 -8.71 2.31 -3.40
C ALA A 139 -9.77 3.12 -2.63
N LEU A 140 -10.22 2.63 -1.47
CA LEU A 140 -11.17 3.32 -0.60
C LEU A 140 -10.64 4.70 -0.17
N ARG A 141 -9.36 4.79 0.21
CA ARG A 141 -8.73 6.07 0.54
C ARG A 141 -8.69 7.02 -0.66
N GLY A 142 -8.39 6.49 -1.84
CA GLY A 142 -8.42 7.25 -3.10
C GLY A 142 -9.82 7.79 -3.41
N GLU A 143 -10.87 6.98 -3.24
CA GLU A 143 -12.26 7.41 -3.40
C GLU A 143 -12.66 8.48 -2.40
N TYR A 144 -12.29 8.31 -1.12
CA TYR A 144 -12.57 9.28 -0.07
C TYR A 144 -11.91 10.64 -0.41
N ASN A 145 -10.63 10.62 -0.77
CA ASN A 145 -9.91 11.83 -1.18
C ASN A 145 -10.56 12.51 -2.40
N ARG A 146 -10.99 11.72 -3.41
CA ARG A 146 -11.70 12.28 -4.58
C ARG A 146 -13.02 12.93 -4.17
N LYS A 147 -13.83 12.26 -3.35
CA LYS A 147 -15.09 12.80 -2.84
C LYS A 147 -14.86 14.10 -2.06
N ASP A 148 -13.84 14.15 -1.23
CA ASP A 148 -13.49 15.34 -0.46
C ASP A 148 -13.06 16.52 -1.36
N THR A 149 -12.27 16.25 -2.41
CA THR A 149 -11.90 17.29 -3.39
C THR A 149 -13.13 17.83 -4.14
N ILE A 150 -14.06 16.95 -4.55
CA ILE A 150 -15.30 17.35 -5.22
C ILE A 150 -16.17 18.17 -4.28
N HIS A 151 -16.34 17.72 -3.04
CA HIS A 151 -17.12 18.43 -2.02
C HIS A 151 -16.54 19.82 -1.74
N THR A 152 -15.22 19.92 -1.60
CA THR A 152 -14.52 21.19 -1.41
C THR A 152 -14.73 22.15 -2.60
N GLN A 153 -14.68 21.64 -3.83
CA GLN A 153 -14.97 22.44 -5.03
C GLN A 153 -16.44 22.90 -5.07
N GLN A 154 -17.38 22.04 -4.70
CA GLN A 154 -18.80 22.40 -4.61
C GLN A 154 -19.04 23.50 -3.57
N LEU A 155 -18.47 23.38 -2.37
CA LEU A 155 -18.54 24.41 -1.34
C LEU A 155 -17.97 25.75 -1.84
N ARG A 156 -16.83 25.73 -2.55
CA ARG A 156 -16.27 26.95 -3.18
C ARG A 156 -17.22 27.55 -4.21
N ARG A 157 -17.89 26.72 -5.02
CA ARG A 157 -18.87 27.19 -6.01
C ARG A 157 -20.08 27.83 -5.33
N TYR A 158 -20.63 27.20 -4.30
CA TYR A 158 -21.74 27.76 -3.53
C TYR A 158 -21.34 29.07 -2.84
N GLY A 159 -20.14 29.14 -2.25
CA GLY A 159 -19.64 30.39 -1.67
C GLY A 159 -19.55 31.53 -2.68
N LYS A 160 -19.08 31.25 -3.91
CA LYS A 160 -19.06 32.24 -5.00
C LYS A 160 -20.46 32.68 -5.42
N GLN A 161 -21.40 31.74 -5.52
CA GLN A 161 -22.79 32.04 -5.88
C GLN A 161 -23.45 32.92 -4.82
N ILE A 162 -23.33 32.58 -3.54
CA ILE A 162 -23.86 33.39 -2.44
C ILE A 162 -23.26 34.81 -2.47
N ALA A 163 -21.95 34.94 -2.72
CA ALA A 163 -21.31 36.25 -2.83
C ALA A 163 -21.76 37.05 -4.06
N GLN A 164 -22.11 36.38 -5.16
CA GLN A 164 -22.67 37.03 -6.35
C GLN A 164 -24.12 37.48 -6.10
N ASP A 165 -24.93 36.61 -5.49
CA ASP A 165 -26.33 36.92 -5.15
C ASP A 165 -26.40 38.09 -4.15
N GLY A 166 -25.48 38.17 -3.19
CA GLY A 166 -25.31 39.32 -2.31
C GLY A 166 -25.06 40.62 -3.10
N ARG A 167 -24.09 40.61 -4.02
CA ARG A 167 -23.81 41.78 -4.88
C ARG A 167 -24.99 42.19 -5.75
N LEU A 168 -25.71 41.23 -6.32
CA LEU A 168 -26.92 41.50 -7.12
C LEU A 168 -28.03 42.10 -6.26
N HIS A 169 -28.18 41.64 -5.01
CA HIS A 169 -29.11 42.20 -4.05
C HIS A 169 -28.74 43.64 -3.69
N ASP A 170 -27.48 43.90 -3.36
CA ASP A 170 -26.98 45.24 -3.02
C ASP A 170 -27.21 46.22 -4.18
N LEU A 171 -26.85 45.82 -5.41
CA LEU A 171 -27.08 46.61 -6.62
C LEU A 171 -28.58 46.89 -6.84
N LYS A 172 -29.45 45.91 -6.57
CA LYS A 172 -30.91 46.09 -6.66
C LYS A 172 -31.42 47.09 -5.61
N VAL A 173 -30.90 47.04 -4.39
CA VAL A 173 -31.24 47.99 -3.32
C VAL A 173 -30.77 49.39 -3.71
N GLU A 174 -29.55 49.56 -4.19
CA GLU A 174 -29.03 50.84 -4.69
C GLU A 174 -29.85 51.39 -5.85
N TYR A 175 -30.17 50.56 -6.84
CA TYR A 175 -31.02 50.93 -7.96
C TYR A 175 -32.40 51.40 -7.51
N GLN A 176 -33.02 50.69 -6.57
CA GLN A 176 -34.32 51.08 -6.01
C GLN A 176 -34.24 52.40 -5.22
N LYS A 177 -33.17 52.62 -4.45
CA LYS A 177 -32.92 53.90 -3.77
C LYS A 177 -32.81 55.04 -4.77
N LEU A 178 -32.02 54.87 -5.84
CA LEU A 178 -31.88 55.87 -6.90
C LEU A 178 -33.21 56.16 -7.60
N LEU A 179 -34.04 55.16 -7.86
CA LEU A 179 -35.38 55.37 -8.42
C LEU A 179 -36.29 56.17 -7.47
N ILE A 180 -36.23 55.87 -6.16
CA ILE A 180 -36.97 56.63 -5.15
C ILE A 180 -36.47 58.07 -5.12
N GLU A 181 -35.16 58.30 -5.14
CA GLU A 181 -34.57 59.64 -5.19
C GLU A 181 -34.95 60.39 -6.46
N ALA A 182 -34.89 59.76 -7.63
CA ALA A 182 -35.30 60.36 -8.89
C ALA A 182 -36.79 60.73 -8.87
N ARG A 183 -37.65 59.86 -8.32
CA ARG A 183 -39.08 60.17 -8.13
C ARG A 183 -39.29 61.28 -7.12
N LYS A 184 -38.53 61.32 -6.02
CA LYS A 184 -38.56 62.43 -5.05
C LYS A 184 -38.17 63.75 -5.73
N ARG A 185 -37.12 63.77 -6.55
CA ARG A 185 -36.71 64.96 -7.33
C ARG A 185 -37.81 65.39 -8.31
N ALA A 186 -38.36 64.44 -9.08
CA ALA A 186 -39.40 64.72 -10.06
C ALA A 186 -40.71 65.23 -9.44
N LEU A 187 -41.02 64.80 -8.20
CA LEU A 187 -42.16 65.27 -7.42
C LEU A 187 -41.87 66.58 -6.65
N GLY A 188 -40.67 67.15 -6.77
CA GLY A 188 -40.27 68.36 -6.02
C GLY A 188 -40.04 68.11 -4.52
N LEU A 189 -39.99 66.85 -4.07
CA LEU A 189 -39.81 66.47 -2.67
C LEU A 189 -38.34 66.51 -2.21
N THR A 190 -37.40 66.83 -3.09
CA THR A 190 -36.00 67.07 -2.68
C THR A 190 -35.75 68.47 -2.13
N GLU A 191 -36.72 69.38 -2.26
CA GLU A 191 -36.71 70.71 -1.64
C GLU A 191 -37.73 70.84 -0.50
N THR A 192 -38.17 69.73 0.11
CA THR A 192 -39.09 69.82 1.26
C THR A 192 -38.33 69.80 2.58
N LEU A 193 -37.95 70.99 3.05
CA LEU A 193 -37.98 71.50 4.43
C LEU A 193 -37.52 70.65 5.65
N THR A 194 -37.06 69.41 5.49
CA THR A 194 -36.74 68.51 6.61
C THR A 194 -35.26 68.48 6.97
N ASP A 195 -34.38 68.93 6.08
CA ASP A 195 -32.93 69.01 6.32
C ASP A 195 -32.40 70.44 6.51
N THR A 196 -33.26 71.45 6.44
CA THR A 196 -32.92 72.82 6.84
C THR A 196 -33.25 72.98 8.32
N ASP A 197 -32.25 73.30 9.16
CA ASP A 197 -32.47 73.67 10.56
C ASP A 197 -33.63 74.68 10.61
N PRO A 198 -34.65 74.48 11.48
CA PRO A 198 -35.77 75.40 11.63
C PRO A 198 -35.35 76.86 11.74
N GLY A 199 -34.17 77.14 12.30
CA GLY A 199 -33.57 78.48 12.32
C GLY A 199 -33.25 79.01 10.91
N THR A 200 -32.61 78.20 10.06
CA THR A 200 -32.23 78.58 8.69
C THR A 200 -33.45 78.79 7.79
N ALA A 201 -34.48 77.95 7.91
CA ALA A 201 -35.71 78.12 7.13
C ALA A 201 -36.45 79.42 7.50
N ARG A 202 -36.55 79.74 8.80
CA ARG A 202 -37.14 81.00 9.28
C ARG A 202 -36.33 82.21 8.83
N ALA A 203 -35.01 82.15 8.97
CA ALA A 203 -34.09 83.16 8.47
C ALA A 203 -34.30 83.48 6.98
N HIS A 204 -34.42 82.46 6.12
CA HIS A 204 -34.69 82.68 4.69
C HIS A 204 -36.06 83.29 4.41
N THR A 205 -37.10 82.88 5.16
CA THR A 205 -38.43 83.48 4.99
C THR A 205 -38.48 84.93 5.49
N ALA A 206 -37.79 85.23 6.59
CA ALA A 206 -37.68 86.58 7.12
C ALA A 206 -36.84 87.47 6.20
N SER A 207 -35.79 86.94 5.59
CA SER A 207 -34.93 87.68 4.64
C SER A 207 -35.68 88.05 3.36
N ALA A 208 -36.43 87.11 2.79
CA ALA A 208 -37.26 87.35 1.62
C ALA A 208 -38.40 88.33 1.93
N GLY A 209 -39.03 88.19 3.11
CA GLY A 209 -40.08 89.10 3.58
C GLY A 209 -39.59 90.52 3.79
N TRP A 210 -38.42 90.69 4.41
CA TRP A 210 -37.79 91.99 4.58
C TRP A 210 -37.37 92.60 3.25
N ALA A 211 -36.71 91.86 2.36
CA ALA A 211 -36.29 92.39 1.05
C ALA A 211 -37.48 92.88 0.21
N ALA A 212 -38.61 92.15 0.25
CA ALA A 212 -39.84 92.56 -0.42
C ALA A 212 -40.46 93.82 0.21
N ALA A 213 -40.45 93.92 1.55
CA ALA A 213 -40.99 95.08 2.26
C ALA A 213 -40.10 96.33 2.07
N GLU A 214 -38.78 96.19 2.17
CA GLU A 214 -37.79 97.25 1.97
C GLU A 214 -37.86 97.84 0.56
N ALA A 215 -38.07 97.01 -0.48
CA ALA A 215 -38.26 97.47 -1.85
C ALA A 215 -39.48 98.41 -2.03
N THR A 216 -40.42 98.39 -1.08
CA THR A 216 -41.62 99.22 -1.09
C THR A 216 -41.62 100.30 0.01
N ALA A 217 -40.62 100.32 0.90
CA ALA A 217 -40.60 101.18 2.09
C ALA A 217 -40.66 102.68 1.80
N ASP A 218 -40.23 103.11 0.60
CA ASP A 218 -40.21 104.53 0.20
C ASP A 218 -41.56 105.05 -0.34
N LEU A 219 -42.55 104.18 -0.55
CA LEU A 219 -43.82 104.55 -1.17
C LEU A 219 -44.85 105.11 -0.17
N SER A 220 -44.83 104.68 1.09
CA SER A 220 -45.71 105.21 2.16
C SER A 220 -45.17 104.96 3.57
N ASP A 221 -45.64 105.74 4.54
CA ASP A 221 -45.27 105.55 5.96
C ASP A 221 -45.73 104.19 6.51
N ASP A 222 -46.87 103.67 6.05
CA ASP A 222 -47.35 102.34 6.41
C ASP A 222 -46.43 101.23 5.88
N GLN A 223 -45.88 101.39 4.67
CA GLN A 223 -44.95 100.43 4.07
C GLN A 223 -43.57 100.50 4.74
N ARG A 224 -43.16 101.68 5.19
CA ARG A 224 -41.96 101.84 6.03
C ARG A 224 -42.10 101.12 7.37
N ALA A 225 -43.24 101.28 8.05
CA ALA A 225 -43.53 100.54 9.28
C ALA A 225 -43.59 99.01 9.04
N HIS A 226 -44.06 98.59 7.87
CA HIS A 226 -44.07 97.18 7.48
C HIS A 226 -42.65 96.63 7.24
N ALA A 227 -41.76 97.43 6.64
CA ALA A 227 -40.35 97.08 6.46
C ALA A 227 -39.61 97.02 7.80
N ASP A 228 -39.88 97.94 8.72
CA ASP A 228 -39.34 97.91 10.09
C ASP A 228 -39.77 96.65 10.86
N ALA A 229 -41.05 96.27 10.79
CA ALA A 229 -41.54 95.05 11.44
C ALA A 229 -40.88 93.77 10.87
N TRP A 230 -40.60 93.74 9.57
CA TRP A 230 -39.85 92.63 8.97
C TRP A 230 -38.36 92.67 9.32
N ALA A 231 -37.78 93.87 9.52
CA ALA A 231 -36.40 94.01 9.96
C ALA A 231 -36.21 93.49 11.39
N GLU A 232 -37.13 93.79 12.30
CA GLU A 232 -37.15 93.23 13.66
C GLU A 232 -37.24 91.71 13.63
N ARG A 233 -38.18 91.15 12.86
CA ARG A 233 -38.33 89.70 12.72
C ARG A 233 -37.09 89.01 12.14
N TYR A 234 -36.45 89.61 11.13
CA TYR A 234 -35.19 89.10 10.60
C TYR A 234 -34.08 89.12 11.67
N GLY A 235 -34.00 90.17 12.48
CA GLY A 235 -33.09 90.25 13.62
C GLY A 235 -33.34 89.18 14.67
N GLU A 236 -34.60 88.90 14.99
CA GLU A 236 -34.99 87.82 15.92
C GLU A 236 -34.64 86.42 15.37
N ASP A 237 -34.86 86.19 14.07
CA ASP A 237 -34.67 84.89 13.43
C ASP A 237 -33.18 84.62 13.09
N THR A 238 -32.37 85.65 12.85
CA THR A 238 -30.96 85.50 12.41
C THR A 238 -29.91 85.98 13.42
N GLY A 239 -30.30 86.76 14.42
CA GLY A 239 -29.39 87.44 15.33
C GLY A 239 -28.65 88.65 14.74
N ASN A 240 -28.93 89.01 13.48
CA ASN A 240 -28.26 90.09 12.75
C ASN A 240 -29.26 91.16 12.27
N ASP A 241 -28.86 92.43 12.30
CA ASP A 241 -29.66 93.51 11.69
C ASP A 241 -29.54 93.42 10.15
N PRO A 242 -30.66 93.34 9.40
CA PRO A 242 -30.60 93.24 7.95
C PRO A 242 -30.00 94.51 7.30
N ARG A 243 -30.08 95.66 7.96
CA ARG A 243 -29.54 96.92 7.45
C ARG A 243 -28.02 97.00 7.60
N THR A 244 -27.47 96.46 8.69
CA THR A 244 -26.01 96.39 8.89
C THR A 244 -25.38 95.37 7.96
N THR A 245 -25.97 94.18 7.86
CA THR A 245 -25.48 93.12 6.96
C THR A 245 -25.51 93.54 5.49
N LEU A 246 -26.54 94.29 5.06
CA LEU A 246 -26.60 94.82 3.70
C LEU A 246 -25.58 95.95 3.48
N ALA A 247 -25.37 96.83 4.47
CA ALA A 247 -24.35 97.88 4.40
C ALA A 247 -22.93 97.30 4.32
N GLU A 248 -22.63 96.26 5.11
CA GLU A 248 -21.37 95.52 5.08
C GLU A 248 -21.17 94.81 3.73
N ALA A 249 -22.19 94.10 3.23
CA ALA A 249 -22.12 93.43 1.94
C ALA A 249 -21.92 94.42 0.77
N ARG A 250 -22.52 95.61 0.83
CA ARG A 250 -22.28 96.68 -0.16
C ARG A 250 -20.86 97.23 -0.07
N ALA A 251 -20.32 97.41 1.13
CA ALA A 251 -18.95 97.87 1.33
C ALA A 251 -17.93 96.83 0.84
N GLU A 252 -18.19 95.54 1.11
CA GLU A 252 -17.36 94.43 0.65
C GLU A 252 -17.42 94.28 -0.88
N ALA A 253 -18.61 94.38 -1.48
CA ALA A 253 -18.77 94.36 -2.93
C ALA A 253 -18.03 95.51 -3.62
N ALA A 254 -18.07 96.72 -3.06
CA ALA A 254 -17.31 97.85 -3.57
C ALA A 254 -15.79 97.62 -3.46
N ALA A 255 -15.31 97.07 -2.34
CA ALA A 255 -13.90 96.74 -2.16
C ALA A 255 -13.40 95.63 -3.11
N LEU A 256 -14.28 94.67 -3.44
CA LEU A 256 -13.98 93.62 -4.42
C LEU A 256 -13.88 94.17 -5.84
N ASP A 257 -14.76 95.09 -6.22
CA ASP A 257 -14.72 95.74 -7.54
C ASP A 257 -13.41 96.54 -7.72
N ASP A 258 -13.03 97.32 -6.69
CA ASP A 258 -11.76 98.04 -6.65
C ASP A 258 -10.54 97.10 -6.76
N ALA A 259 -10.60 95.93 -6.12
CA ALA A 259 -9.53 94.92 -6.15
C ALA A 259 -9.42 94.20 -7.51
N VAL A 260 -10.55 93.99 -8.19
CA VAL A 260 -10.60 93.41 -9.55
C VAL A 260 -10.00 94.38 -10.56
N ASP A 261 -10.33 95.66 -10.46
CA ASP A 261 -9.75 96.71 -11.30
C ASP A 261 -8.23 96.84 -11.08
N GLU A 262 -7.77 96.74 -9.83
CA GLU A 262 -6.34 96.74 -9.49
C GLU A 262 -5.61 95.52 -10.07
N LEU A 263 -6.19 94.32 -9.96
CA LEU A 263 -5.62 93.10 -10.55
C LEU A 263 -5.55 93.19 -12.08
N HIS A 264 -6.57 93.76 -12.72
CA HIS A 264 -6.60 93.96 -14.17
C HIS A 264 -5.50 94.91 -14.63
N ASN A 265 -5.24 95.99 -13.87
CA ASN A 265 -4.14 96.91 -14.12
C ASN A 265 -2.78 96.24 -13.96
N GLN A 266 -2.59 95.41 -12.92
CA GLN A 266 -1.36 94.67 -12.68
C GLN A 266 -1.08 93.62 -13.78
N MET A 267 -2.10 92.87 -14.20
CA MET A 267 -1.98 91.93 -15.32
C MET A 267 -1.64 92.64 -16.62
N SER A 268 -2.25 93.80 -16.88
CA SER A 268 -1.96 94.60 -18.06
C SER A 268 -0.51 95.10 -18.05
N ALA A 269 -0.02 95.58 -16.91
CA ALA A 269 1.39 95.99 -16.73
C ALA A 269 2.37 94.83 -16.93
N LEU A 270 2.11 93.66 -16.33
CA LEU A 270 2.93 92.45 -16.52
C LEU A 270 2.93 91.96 -17.97
N SER A 271 1.80 92.04 -18.67
CA SER A 271 1.72 91.67 -20.09
C SER A 271 2.55 92.62 -20.97
N ALA A 272 2.56 93.92 -20.65
CA ALA A 272 3.38 94.91 -21.32
C ALA A 272 4.88 94.68 -21.05
N GLU A 273 5.26 94.34 -19.80
CA GLU A 273 6.64 94.00 -19.46
C GLU A 273 7.11 92.71 -20.15
N TYR A 274 6.28 91.67 -20.20
CA TYR A 274 6.62 90.40 -20.85
C TYR A 274 6.76 90.53 -22.37
N THR A 275 5.88 91.29 -23.02
CA THR A 275 6.01 91.59 -24.45
C THR A 275 7.27 92.40 -24.76
N LEU A 276 7.66 93.35 -23.90
CA LEU A 276 8.91 94.09 -24.07
C LEU A 276 10.14 93.20 -23.85
N ALA A 277 10.14 92.35 -22.83
CA ALA A 277 11.24 91.44 -22.51
C ALA A 277 11.44 90.36 -23.59
N SER A 278 10.36 89.72 -24.04
CA SER A 278 10.42 88.69 -25.09
C SER A 278 10.86 89.25 -26.45
N TYR A 279 10.46 90.48 -26.78
CA TYR A 279 10.95 91.15 -27.99
C TYR A 279 12.47 91.44 -27.91
N GLY A 280 12.96 91.90 -26.74
CA GLY A 280 14.39 92.13 -26.51
C GLY A 280 15.23 90.83 -26.54
N GLU A 281 14.71 89.74 -26.00
CA GLU A 281 15.40 88.45 -25.96
C GLU A 281 15.46 87.77 -27.35
N SER A 282 14.43 87.97 -28.18
CA SER A 282 14.43 87.48 -29.57
C SER A 282 15.51 88.14 -30.45
N GLN A 283 15.76 89.45 -30.27
CA GLN A 283 16.83 90.14 -30.99
C GLN A 283 18.24 89.71 -30.57
N LEU A 284 18.45 89.39 -29.29
CA LEU A 284 19.74 88.92 -28.79
C LEU A 284 20.08 87.50 -29.28
N ARG A 285 19.07 86.63 -29.43
CA ARG A 285 19.27 85.24 -29.85
C ARG A 285 19.63 85.11 -31.35
N ASP A 286 19.08 85.97 -32.20
CA ASP A 286 19.35 85.94 -33.65
C ASP A 286 20.76 86.45 -34.01
N MET A 287 21.33 87.31 -33.15
CA MET A 287 22.72 87.77 -33.28
C MET A 287 23.76 86.72 -32.83
N SER A 288 23.36 85.74 -32.01
CA SER A 288 24.26 84.74 -31.39
C SER A 288 24.44 83.45 -32.19
N SER A 289 23.55 83.15 -33.15
CA SER A 289 23.51 81.87 -33.86
C SER A 289 24.35 81.80 -35.15
N HIS A 290 24.99 82.90 -35.55
CA HIS A 290 25.78 82.98 -36.79
C HIS A 290 27.29 82.71 -36.62
N SER A 291 27.75 82.25 -35.45
CA SER A 291 29.19 82.04 -35.19
C SER A 291 29.50 80.77 -34.38
N ALA A 292 29.44 79.58 -34.99
CA ALA A 292 30.29 78.43 -34.65
C ALA A 292 30.02 77.23 -35.57
N THR A 293 31.07 76.72 -36.22
CA THR A 293 31.06 75.62 -37.20
C THR A 293 31.89 74.44 -36.66
N GLU A 294 31.36 73.21 -36.86
CA GLU A 294 32.00 71.87 -36.88
C GLU A 294 32.54 71.18 -35.59
N PRO A 295 32.30 69.86 -35.49
CA PRO A 295 33.32 68.91 -35.02
C PRO A 295 33.47 67.64 -35.89
N ALA A 296 34.68 67.06 -35.85
CA ALA A 296 35.08 65.85 -36.54
C ALA A 296 35.45 64.70 -35.58
N ARG A 297 35.13 63.47 -36.01
CA ARG A 297 35.84 62.17 -35.81
C ARG A 297 35.74 61.42 -34.45
N GLY A 298 35.20 60.19 -34.50
CA GLY A 298 35.01 59.18 -33.40
C GLY A 298 36.26 58.33 -33.07
N PRO A 299 36.20 57.01 -32.73
CA PRO A 299 35.06 56.08 -32.55
C PRO A 299 35.13 55.12 -31.30
N GLU A 300 34.13 54.21 -31.22
CA GLU A 300 34.04 52.88 -30.56
C GLU A 300 33.53 52.68 -29.11
N ALA A 301 32.50 51.80 -29.06
CA ALA A 301 32.05 50.86 -28.02
C ALA A 301 31.68 51.38 -26.62
N ASP A 302 30.41 51.25 -26.22
CA ASP A 302 29.94 50.28 -25.21
C ASP A 302 28.41 50.41 -24.99
N SER A 303 27.84 49.30 -24.54
CA SER A 303 26.50 48.95 -24.05
C SER A 303 25.61 49.99 -23.36
N GLY A 304 24.29 49.71 -23.41
CA GLY A 304 23.37 49.99 -22.31
C GLY A 304 22.19 50.89 -22.66
N GLU A 305 21.01 50.29 -22.77
CA GLU A 305 19.70 50.92 -22.99
C GLU A 305 19.39 52.02 -21.96
N GLU A 306 19.02 53.22 -22.41
CA GLU A 306 18.22 54.15 -21.62
C GLU A 306 17.23 54.91 -22.52
N LEU A 307 16.00 54.97 -22.03
CA LEU A 307 14.77 55.51 -22.60
C LEU A 307 14.92 56.84 -23.36
N GLU A 308 14.52 56.87 -24.63
CA GLU A 308 13.94 58.06 -25.25
C GLU A 308 12.45 58.14 -24.88
N VAL A 309 12.11 58.99 -23.91
CA VAL A 309 10.75 59.50 -23.74
C VAL A 309 10.57 60.62 -24.76
N ARG A 310 9.81 60.35 -25.82
CA ARG A 310 9.25 61.37 -26.70
C ARG A 310 7.80 61.63 -26.32
N ASP A 311 7.51 62.91 -26.16
CA ASP A 311 6.22 63.48 -25.80
C ASP A 311 5.08 63.16 -26.79
N GLY A 312 3.91 62.90 -26.21
CA GLY A 312 2.61 63.38 -26.69
C GLY A 312 1.90 62.59 -27.78
N GLU A 313 0.86 61.82 -27.41
CA GLU A 313 -0.50 61.97 -28.00
C GLU A 313 -1.57 61.14 -27.24
N VAL A 314 -2.62 61.86 -26.82
CA VAL A 314 -4.05 61.54 -26.59
C VAL A 314 -4.49 60.08 -26.28
N ILE A 315 -5.12 59.93 -25.11
CA ILE A 315 -5.84 58.74 -24.64
C ILE A 315 -7.26 58.73 -25.23
N ASP A 316 -7.57 57.75 -26.10
CA ASP A 316 -8.95 57.40 -26.47
C ASP A 316 -9.37 56.11 -25.74
N VAL A 317 -10.38 56.24 -24.86
CA VAL A 317 -10.98 55.13 -24.12
C VAL A 317 -12.07 54.51 -24.98
N ALA A 318 -11.77 53.39 -25.64
CA ALA A 318 -12.77 52.56 -26.29
C ALA A 318 -13.46 51.63 -25.27
N VAL A 319 -14.70 51.95 -24.95
CA VAL A 319 -15.63 51.06 -24.22
C VAL A 319 -16.23 50.08 -25.23
N GLU A 320 -15.80 48.82 -25.20
CA GLU A 320 -16.43 47.76 -25.99
C GLU A 320 -17.47 47.01 -25.16
N VAL A 321 -18.74 47.26 -25.48
CA VAL A 321 -19.91 46.52 -25.01
C VAL A 321 -20.09 45.31 -25.93
N THR A 322 -19.85 44.10 -25.42
CA THR A 322 -20.41 42.86 -25.98
C THR A 322 -21.22 42.21 -24.86
N GLY A 323 -22.55 42.11 -24.89
CA GLY A 323 -23.40 41.81 -26.04
C GLY A 323 -23.64 40.30 -26.13
N VAL A 324 -23.95 39.66 -25.00
CA VAL A 324 -24.35 38.24 -24.93
C VAL A 324 -25.78 38.12 -25.45
N THR A 325 -25.93 37.69 -26.70
CA THR A 325 -27.10 36.93 -27.18
C THR A 325 -26.64 36.06 -28.35
N GLY A 326 -26.42 34.78 -28.09
CA GLY A 326 -26.16 33.77 -29.11
C GLY A 326 -26.55 32.41 -28.56
N ASP A 327 -27.66 31.89 -29.08
CA ASP A 327 -28.12 30.53 -28.91
C ASP A 327 -26.98 29.54 -29.13
N LEU A 328 -26.76 28.67 -28.15
CA LEU A 328 -26.00 27.43 -28.31
C LEU A 328 -26.88 26.29 -27.80
N GLU A 329 -27.71 25.78 -28.71
CA GLU A 329 -28.24 24.42 -28.65
C GLU A 329 -27.06 23.44 -28.64
N MET A 330 -26.63 23.03 -27.45
CA MET A 330 -25.81 21.83 -27.29
C MET A 330 -26.76 20.64 -27.11
N GLY A 331 -27.19 20.07 -28.24
CA GLY A 331 -27.75 18.72 -28.28
C GLY A 331 -26.67 17.73 -27.86
N ALA A 332 -26.71 17.30 -26.60
CA ALA A 332 -25.89 16.19 -26.13
C ALA A 332 -26.52 14.87 -26.61
N ASP A 333 -25.89 14.24 -27.59
CA ASP A 333 -26.13 12.84 -27.96
C ASP A 333 -25.90 11.94 -26.74
N PHE A 334 -26.99 11.56 -26.07
CA PHE A 334 -26.99 10.47 -25.09
C PHE A 334 -27.01 9.13 -25.83
N ALA A 335 -25.84 8.66 -26.24
CA ALA A 335 -25.65 7.24 -26.51
C ALA A 335 -25.43 6.52 -25.17
N PRO A 336 -26.33 5.62 -24.71
CA PRO A 336 -26.08 4.82 -23.52
C PRO A 336 -24.93 3.83 -23.80
N PRO A 337 -24.04 3.56 -22.82
CA PRO A 337 -22.97 2.60 -23.02
C PRO A 337 -23.53 1.20 -23.25
N VAL A 338 -23.09 0.57 -24.35
CA VAL A 338 -23.37 -0.83 -24.68
C VAL A 338 -22.80 -1.72 -23.58
N LEU A 339 -23.68 -2.37 -22.83
CA LEU A 339 -23.30 -3.42 -21.88
C LEU A 339 -22.84 -4.66 -22.65
N PRO A 340 -21.75 -5.34 -22.23
CA PRO A 340 -21.38 -6.64 -22.80
C PRO A 340 -22.49 -7.67 -22.53
N PRO A 341 -22.72 -8.64 -23.43
CA PRO A 341 -23.80 -9.61 -23.28
C PRO A 341 -23.60 -10.43 -21.99
N VAL A 342 -24.59 -10.35 -21.11
CA VAL A 342 -24.72 -11.22 -19.93
C VAL A 342 -24.87 -12.65 -20.45
N LYS A 343 -23.88 -13.51 -20.19
CA LYS A 343 -24.06 -14.96 -20.32
C LYS A 343 -25.18 -15.37 -19.38
N ALA A 344 -26.27 -15.89 -19.94
CA ALA A 344 -27.33 -16.52 -19.17
C ALA A 344 -26.72 -17.57 -18.24
N LEU A 345 -26.92 -17.39 -16.93
CA LEU A 345 -26.70 -18.44 -15.95
C LEU A 345 -27.61 -19.61 -16.34
N GLY A 346 -27.01 -20.74 -16.66
CA GLY A 346 -27.73 -21.98 -16.94
C GLY A 346 -28.60 -22.40 -15.74
N PRO A 347 -29.61 -23.25 -15.97
CA PRO A 347 -30.52 -23.70 -14.91
C PRO A 347 -29.74 -24.41 -13.80
N ALA A 348 -30.13 -24.12 -12.55
CA ALA A 348 -29.57 -24.74 -11.36
C ALA A 348 -29.68 -26.28 -11.43
N PRO A 349 -28.67 -27.04 -10.94
CA PRO A 349 -28.75 -28.49 -10.90
C PRO A 349 -29.85 -28.94 -9.92
N SER A 350 -30.71 -29.83 -10.40
CA SER A 350 -31.75 -30.51 -9.65
C SER A 350 -31.16 -31.42 -8.56
N ALA A 351 -31.84 -31.47 -7.41
CA ALA A 351 -31.51 -32.40 -6.34
C ALA A 351 -31.90 -33.84 -6.74
N GLU A 352 -30.90 -34.68 -6.98
CA GLU A 352 -31.00 -36.14 -7.08
C GLU A 352 -30.19 -36.70 -5.90
N ILE A 353 -30.83 -37.11 -4.79
CA ILE A 353 -31.25 -38.48 -4.47
C ILE A 353 -30.13 -39.50 -4.75
N GLU A 354 -29.41 -39.86 -3.68
CA GLU A 354 -28.49 -41.00 -3.61
C GLU A 354 -29.20 -42.33 -3.91
N PRO A 355 -28.48 -43.27 -4.53
CA PRO A 355 -28.34 -44.60 -3.93
C PRO A 355 -26.90 -44.97 -3.57
#